data_AF-A0AAU8K8C5-F1
#
_entry.id   AF-A0AAU8K8C5-F1
#
_cell.length_a   1.000
_cell.length_b   1.000
_cell.length_c   1.000
_cell.angle_alpha   90.00
_cell.angle_beta   90.00
_cell.angle_gamma   90.00
#
_symmetry.space_group_name_H-M   'P 1'
#
loop_
_entity.id
_entity.type
_entity.pdbx_description
1 polymer ?
#
loop_
_entity_poly.entity_id
_entity_poly.type
_entity_poly.pdbx_seq_one_letter_code
_entity_poly.pdbx_strand_id
1 'polypeptide(L)'
;MTIPAPHTITTGRQFRALLRLLVEHLDGLGPDAPQVDDLLQRWAAALPDGAPDPGWPGLADQLLGALAAPAHGPAEPAPLDGPPVATSTELRLLLAALAADFARDRAWRADRRARGQWAGDGGGWASASLAGFLESWESWLDDSLHRPPAFPDVPPIEPVTWASVAWQLGAARVYE
;
A
#
# COMPACT_ATOMS: atom_id res chain seq x y z
N MET A 1 8.43 -0.69 -21.13
CA MET A 1 8.16 0.37 -20.15
C MET A 1 9.38 0.52 -19.26
N THR A 2 9.92 1.72 -19.09
CA THR A 2 11.12 1.95 -18.27
C THR A 2 10.68 2.56 -16.94
N ILE A 3 10.88 1.82 -15.85
CA ILE A 3 10.60 2.30 -14.50
C ILE A 3 11.72 3.30 -14.11
N PRO A 4 11.40 4.53 -13.65
CA PRO A 4 12.40 5.49 -13.24
C PRO A 4 13.19 4.98 -12.03
N ALA A 5 14.47 5.33 -11.95
CA ALA A 5 15.30 4.93 -10.81
C ALA A 5 14.83 5.66 -9.53
N PRO A 6 14.75 4.98 -8.37
CA PRO A 6 14.18 5.54 -7.13
C PRO A 6 14.76 6.88 -6.69
N HIS A 7 16.08 7.04 -6.83
CA HIS A 7 16.79 8.28 -6.48
C HIS A 7 16.37 9.51 -7.29
N THR A 8 15.64 9.32 -8.41
CA THR A 8 15.12 10.41 -9.25
C THR A 8 13.73 10.88 -8.81
N ILE A 9 13.06 10.15 -7.91
CA ILE A 9 11.72 10.44 -7.41
C ILE A 9 11.85 11.27 -6.13
N THR A 10 11.92 12.59 -6.28
CA THR A 10 12.15 13.53 -5.19
C THR A 10 10.90 14.31 -4.78
N THR A 11 9.77 14.09 -5.46
CA THR A 11 8.50 14.80 -5.23
C THR A 11 7.31 13.87 -5.27
N GLY A 12 6.22 14.25 -4.59
CA GLY A 12 4.96 13.50 -4.63
C GLY A 12 4.39 13.34 -6.03
N ARG A 13 4.56 14.35 -6.90
CA ARG A 13 4.16 14.26 -8.32
C ARG A 13 4.91 13.16 -9.08
N GLN A 14 6.21 12.99 -8.84
CA GLN A 14 7.00 11.93 -9.49
C GLN A 14 6.63 10.56 -8.91
N PHE A 15 6.40 10.47 -7.60
CA PHE A 15 5.96 9.22 -6.97
C PHE A 15 4.59 8.79 -7.50
N ARG A 16 3.67 9.74 -7.69
CA ARG A 16 2.38 9.52 -8.34
C ARG A 16 2.51 9.00 -9.77
N ALA A 17 3.42 9.58 -10.56
CA ALA A 17 3.73 9.07 -11.89
C ALA A 17 4.31 7.64 -11.86
N LEU A 18 5.12 7.30 -10.84
CA LEU A 18 5.57 5.93 -10.60
C LEU A 18 4.37 5.00 -10.34
N LEU A 19 3.43 5.38 -9.46
CA LEU A 19 2.25 4.55 -9.17
C LEU A 19 1.45 4.25 -10.45
N ARG A 20 1.23 5.23 -11.32
CA ARG A 20 0.54 5.03 -12.61
C ARG A 20 1.26 4.03 -13.52
N LEU A 21 2.58 4.14 -13.63
CA LEU A 21 3.38 3.18 -14.41
C LEU A 21 3.28 1.77 -13.83
N LEU A 22 3.21 1.64 -12.51
CA LEU A 22 3.05 0.34 -11.85
C LEU A 22 1.64 -0.24 -12.09
N VAL A 23 0.59 0.58 -12.09
CA VAL A 23 -0.77 0.14 -12.46
C VAL A 23 -0.78 -0.43 -13.87
N GLU A 24 -0.27 0.32 -14.86
CA GLU A 24 -0.17 -0.14 -16.25
C GLU A 24 0.64 -1.45 -16.38
N HIS A 25 1.70 -1.59 -15.57
CA HIS A 25 2.48 -2.81 -15.54
C HIS A 25 1.68 -4.02 -15.04
N LEU A 26 1.00 -3.85 -13.91
CA LEU A 26 0.27 -4.90 -13.21
C LEU A 26 -0.94 -5.36 -14.01
N ASP A 27 -1.63 -4.45 -14.70
CA ASP A 27 -2.72 -4.79 -15.61
C ASP A 27 -2.23 -5.68 -16.76
N GLY A 28 -1.00 -5.45 -17.24
CA GLY A 28 -0.35 -6.30 -18.24
C GLY A 28 -0.03 -7.73 -17.76
N LEU A 29 0.06 -7.95 -16.44
CA LEU A 29 0.31 -9.28 -15.84
C LEU A 29 -0.99 -10.07 -15.63
N GLY A 30 -2.15 -9.41 -15.56
CA GLY A 30 -3.45 -10.05 -15.38
C GLY A 30 -3.49 -10.98 -14.15
N PRO A 31 -3.82 -12.27 -14.30
CA PRO A 31 -3.96 -13.20 -13.17
C PRO A 31 -2.64 -13.50 -12.45
N ASP A 32 -1.50 -13.26 -13.10
CA ASP A 32 -0.17 -13.49 -12.51
C ASP A 32 0.31 -12.29 -11.67
N ALA A 33 -0.46 -11.20 -11.62
CA ALA A 33 -0.14 -10.05 -10.79
C ALA A 33 -0.14 -10.43 -9.30
N PRO A 34 0.83 -9.93 -8.52
CA PRO A 34 0.84 -10.14 -7.08
C PRO A 34 -0.40 -9.51 -6.43
N GLN A 35 -0.82 -10.10 -5.32
CA GLN A 35 -1.92 -9.58 -4.51
C GLN A 35 -1.42 -8.48 -3.56
N VAL A 36 -2.33 -7.67 -3.02
CA VAL A 36 -1.96 -6.60 -2.08
C VAL A 36 -1.34 -7.16 -0.81
N ASP A 37 -1.90 -8.23 -0.26
CA ASP A 37 -1.38 -8.88 0.95
C ASP A 37 0.06 -9.39 0.76
N ASP A 38 0.39 -9.91 -0.43
CA ASP A 38 1.74 -10.36 -0.76
C ASP A 38 2.71 -9.19 -0.88
N LEU A 39 2.34 -8.08 -1.56
CA LEU A 39 3.18 -6.87 -1.60
C LEU A 39 3.47 -6.34 -0.18
N LEU A 40 2.44 -6.23 0.65
CA LEU A 40 2.57 -5.68 2.00
C LEU A 40 3.44 -6.55 2.90
N GLN A 41 3.37 -7.88 2.80
CA GLN A 41 4.27 -8.79 3.51
C GLN A 41 5.71 -8.65 3.03
N ARG A 42 5.94 -8.60 1.72
CA ARG A 42 7.27 -8.40 1.14
C ARG A 42 7.89 -7.10 1.63
N TRP A 43 7.09 -6.03 1.66
CA TRP A 43 7.52 -4.75 2.19
C TRP A 43 7.84 -4.84 3.69
N ALA A 44 6.96 -5.43 4.50
CA ALA A 44 7.19 -5.63 5.92
C ALA A 44 8.49 -6.41 6.20
N ALA A 45 8.76 -7.46 5.43
CA ALA A 45 9.96 -8.29 5.57
C ALA A 45 11.24 -7.56 5.14
N ALA A 46 11.15 -6.63 4.18
CA ALA A 46 12.28 -5.87 3.66
C ALA A 46 12.60 -4.61 4.47
N LEU A 47 11.67 -4.14 5.31
CA LEU A 47 11.84 -2.89 6.06
C LEU A 47 12.81 -3.07 7.24
N PRO A 48 13.98 -2.42 7.26
CA PRO A 48 14.95 -2.62 8.32
C PRO A 48 14.58 -1.85 9.58
N ASP A 49 14.80 -2.47 10.74
CA ASP A 49 14.57 -1.82 12.04
C ASP A 49 15.49 -0.59 12.19
N GLY A 50 14.93 0.51 12.67
CA GLY A 50 15.67 1.75 12.89
C GLY A 50 15.98 2.53 11.60
N ALA A 51 15.39 2.17 10.45
CA ALA A 51 15.49 2.97 9.24
C ALA A 51 15.04 4.43 9.47
N PRO A 52 15.73 5.42 8.89
CA PRO A 52 15.32 6.83 8.93
C PRO A 52 14.08 7.05 8.08
N ASP A 53 13.37 8.16 8.30
CA ASP A 53 12.25 8.57 7.45
C ASP A 53 12.62 8.52 5.96
N PRO A 54 11.75 7.95 5.12
CA PRO A 54 12.17 7.49 3.79
C PRO A 54 12.31 8.64 2.78
N GLY A 55 11.60 9.76 2.97
CA GLY A 55 11.41 10.72 1.88
C GLY A 55 10.70 10.08 0.67
N TRP A 56 10.52 10.86 -0.40
CA TRP A 56 10.01 10.31 -1.66
C TRP A 56 10.93 9.26 -2.29
N PRO A 57 12.28 9.44 -2.32
CA PRO A 57 13.16 8.46 -2.95
C PRO A 57 13.16 7.12 -2.20
N GLY A 58 13.20 7.14 -0.87
CA GLY A 58 13.19 5.93 -0.05
C GLY A 58 11.85 5.20 -0.10
N LEU A 59 10.73 5.93 -0.19
CA LEU A 59 9.42 5.32 -0.35
C LEU A 59 9.30 4.61 -1.71
N ALA A 60 9.80 5.24 -2.78
CA ALA A 60 9.87 4.62 -4.10
C ALA A 60 10.76 3.38 -4.12
N ASP A 61 11.93 3.45 -3.49
CA ASP A 61 12.87 2.33 -3.40
C ASP A 61 12.26 1.15 -2.66
N GLN A 62 11.59 1.40 -1.53
CA GLN A 62 10.91 0.37 -0.76
C GLN A 62 9.76 -0.29 -1.53
N LEU A 63 8.91 0.49 -2.21
CA LEU A 63 7.81 -0.04 -3.00
C LEU A 63 8.32 -0.93 -4.14
N LEU A 64 9.33 -0.46 -4.88
CA LEU A 64 9.93 -1.22 -5.97
C LEU A 64 10.68 -2.46 -5.47
N GLY A 65 11.39 -2.34 -4.35
CA GLY A 65 12.06 -3.46 -3.69
C GLY A 65 11.06 -4.53 -3.23
N ALA A 66 9.93 -4.13 -2.65
CA ALA A 66 8.86 -5.04 -2.25
C ALA A 66 8.24 -5.78 -3.44
N LEU A 67 8.02 -5.09 -4.57
CA LEU A 67 7.53 -5.72 -5.80
C LEU A 67 8.52 -6.76 -6.37
N ALA A 68 9.82 -6.48 -6.28
CA ALA A 68 10.87 -7.36 -6.77
C ALA A 68 11.24 -8.51 -5.81
N ALA A 69 10.88 -8.40 -4.53
CA ALA A 69 11.18 -9.40 -3.51
C ALA A 69 10.44 -10.73 -3.77
N PRO A 70 10.99 -11.87 -3.33
CA PRO A 70 10.31 -13.16 -3.45
C PRO A 70 9.00 -13.18 -2.66
N ALA A 71 8.02 -13.95 -3.15
CA ALA A 71 6.73 -14.13 -2.49
C ALA A 71 6.90 -14.59 -1.04
N HIS A 72 6.09 -14.02 -0.15
CA HIS A 72 6.02 -14.45 1.24
C HIS A 72 4.82 -15.39 1.46
N GLY A 73 4.95 -16.26 2.46
CA GLY A 73 3.85 -17.11 2.91
C GLY A 73 2.71 -16.27 3.53
N PRO A 74 1.51 -16.83 3.73
CA PRO A 74 0.34 -16.07 4.15
C PRO A 74 0.60 -15.24 5.41
N ALA A 75 0.10 -14.00 5.43
CA ALA A 75 0.20 -13.12 6.58
C ALA A 75 -0.47 -13.74 7.81
N GLU A 76 0.23 -13.67 8.94
CA GLU A 76 -0.36 -14.01 10.22
C GLU A 76 -1.36 -12.93 10.66
N PRO A 77 -2.51 -13.29 11.25
CA PRO A 77 -3.47 -12.33 11.78
C PRO A 77 -2.82 -11.37 12.77
N ALA A 78 -2.90 -10.07 12.49
CA ALA A 78 -2.46 -9.02 13.39
C ALA A 78 -3.52 -7.92 13.54
N PRO A 79 -3.64 -7.29 14.72
CA PRO A 79 -4.60 -6.22 14.94
C PRO A 79 -4.16 -4.94 14.20
N LEU A 80 -5.14 -4.25 13.61
CA LEU A 80 -4.94 -2.98 12.91
C LEU A 80 -4.89 -1.77 13.86
N ASP A 81 -5.50 -1.89 15.04
CA ASP A 81 -5.61 -0.80 16.03
C ASP A 81 -4.32 -0.64 16.87
N GLY A 82 -3.18 -0.61 16.18
CA GLY A 82 -1.86 -0.42 16.77
C GLY A 82 -1.62 1.03 17.22
N PRO A 83 -0.54 1.27 17.98
CA PRO A 83 -0.11 2.62 18.32
C PRO A 83 0.17 3.44 17.03
N PRO A 84 0.12 4.79 17.10
CA PRO A 84 0.46 5.63 15.97
C PRO A 84 1.87 5.30 15.47
N VAL A 85 2.02 5.22 14.14
CA VAL A 85 3.30 4.87 13.52
C VAL A 85 4.26 6.04 13.57
N ALA A 86 5.35 5.90 14.31
CA ALA A 86 6.43 6.89 14.39
C ALA A 86 7.79 6.31 13.94
N THR A 87 7.91 4.99 13.84
CA THR A 87 9.14 4.28 13.53
C THR A 87 8.95 3.28 12.39
N SER A 88 10.06 2.88 11.77
CA SER A 88 10.09 1.80 10.77
C SER A 88 9.61 0.46 11.33
N THR A 89 9.91 0.15 12.60
CA THR A 89 9.40 -1.05 13.27
C THR A 89 7.88 -1.02 13.42
N GLU A 90 7.30 0.12 13.78
CA GLU A 90 5.84 0.26 13.85
C GLU A 90 5.19 0.20 12.47
N LEU A 91 5.81 0.80 11.44
CA LEU A 91 5.34 0.67 10.06
C LEU A 91 5.37 -0.79 9.59
N ARG A 92 6.43 -1.54 9.93
CA ARG A 92 6.53 -2.98 9.63
C ARG A 92 5.37 -3.77 10.25
N LEU A 93 5.02 -3.47 11.50
CA LEU A 93 3.87 -4.09 12.17
C LEU A 93 2.54 -3.71 11.50
N LEU A 94 2.37 -2.44 11.11
CA LEU A 94 1.20 -1.99 10.38
C LEU A 94 1.08 -2.70 9.02
N LEU A 95 2.16 -2.79 8.26
CA LEU A 95 2.18 -3.48 6.96
C LEU A 95 1.78 -4.95 7.10
N ALA A 96 2.28 -5.64 8.13
CA ALA A 96 1.89 -7.02 8.43
C ALA A 96 0.40 -7.14 8.80
N ALA A 97 -0.13 -6.21 9.60
CA ALA A 97 -1.54 -6.17 9.96
C ALA A 97 -2.45 -5.89 8.76
N LEU A 98 -2.07 -4.94 7.90
CA LEU A 98 -2.77 -4.67 6.64
C LEU A 98 -2.75 -5.89 5.74
N ALA A 99 -1.61 -6.56 5.58
CA ALA A 99 -1.53 -7.77 4.78
C ALA A 99 -2.46 -8.87 5.28
N ALA A 100 -2.54 -9.07 6.60
CA ALA A 100 -3.43 -10.05 7.20
C ALA A 100 -4.91 -9.71 6.98
N ASP A 101 -5.26 -8.41 7.05
CA ASP A 101 -6.59 -7.90 6.77
C ASP A 101 -7.01 -8.17 5.31
N PHE A 102 -6.16 -7.79 4.34
CA PHE A 102 -6.40 -8.05 2.92
C PHE A 102 -6.52 -9.56 2.62
N ALA A 103 -5.67 -10.40 3.23
CA ALA A 103 -5.72 -11.85 3.07
C ALA A 103 -7.03 -12.44 3.61
N ARG A 104 -7.49 -11.96 4.77
CA ARG A 104 -8.77 -12.34 5.37
C ARG A 104 -9.95 -11.96 4.48
N ASP A 105 -9.96 -10.75 3.96
CA ASP A 105 -11.04 -10.26 3.11
C ASP A 105 -11.10 -10.99 1.77
N ARG A 106 -9.92 -11.28 1.20
CA ARG A 106 -9.81 -12.13 0.01
C ARG A 106 -10.35 -13.54 0.25
N ALA A 107 -10.01 -14.16 1.38
CA ALA A 107 -10.52 -15.47 1.76
C ALA A 107 -12.05 -15.46 1.97
N TRP A 108 -12.58 -14.43 2.63
CA TRP A 108 -14.02 -14.24 2.82
C TRP A 108 -14.77 -14.09 1.49
N ARG A 109 -14.23 -13.30 0.55
CA ARG A 109 -14.82 -13.16 -0.79
C ARG A 109 -14.78 -14.48 -1.57
N ALA A 110 -13.67 -15.21 -1.51
CA ALA A 110 -13.54 -16.51 -2.17
C ALA A 110 -14.57 -17.51 -1.64
N ASP A 111 -14.75 -17.57 -0.32
CA ASP A 111 -15.75 -18.40 0.33
C ASP A 111 -17.18 -18.03 -0.08
N ARG A 112 -17.53 -16.74 -0.12
CA ARG A 112 -18.85 -16.30 -0.61
C ARG A 112 -19.11 -16.67 -2.06
N ARG A 113 -18.11 -16.44 -2.94
CA ARG A 113 -18.18 -16.83 -4.35
C ARG A 113 -18.39 -18.34 -4.50
N ALA A 114 -17.68 -19.15 -3.73
CA ALA A 114 -17.82 -20.60 -3.74
C ALA A 114 -19.23 -21.06 -3.32
N ARG A 115 -19.90 -20.30 -2.45
CA ARG A 115 -21.30 -20.54 -2.04
C ARG A 115 -22.34 -19.96 -3.02
N GLY A 116 -21.92 -19.42 -4.18
CA GLY A 116 -22.79 -18.73 -5.12
C GLY A 116 -23.44 -17.47 -4.54
N GLN A 117 -22.91 -16.96 -3.42
CA GLN A 117 -23.42 -15.77 -2.78
C GLN A 117 -22.80 -14.55 -3.43
N TRP A 118 -23.61 -13.53 -3.61
CA TRP A 118 -23.11 -12.22 -3.96
C TRP A 118 -22.12 -11.76 -2.87
N ALA A 119 -20.91 -11.43 -3.30
CA ALA A 119 -19.82 -10.97 -2.46
C ALA A 119 -19.71 -9.44 -2.41
N GLY A 120 -20.72 -8.74 -2.94
CA GLY A 120 -20.81 -7.28 -2.97
C GLY A 120 -20.34 -6.62 -4.28
N ASP A 121 -20.90 -5.44 -4.54
CA ASP A 121 -20.25 -4.20 -5.04
C ASP A 121 -20.02 -3.19 -3.89
N GLY A 122 -20.34 -3.58 -2.65
CA GLY A 122 -20.46 -2.69 -1.50
C GLY A 122 -19.37 -2.87 -0.45
N GLY A 123 -18.38 -1.98 -0.46
CA GLY A 123 -17.64 -1.52 0.73
C GLY A 123 -16.90 -2.56 1.57
N GLY A 124 -16.56 -3.72 1.02
CA GLY A 124 -15.85 -4.81 1.71
C GLY A 124 -14.39 -4.96 1.26
N TRP A 125 -13.61 -3.89 1.44
CA TRP A 125 -12.20 -3.74 1.89
C TRP A 125 -11.04 -4.51 1.25
N ALA A 126 -11.26 -5.47 0.36
CA ALA A 126 -10.17 -5.94 -0.51
C ALA A 126 -10.26 -5.21 -1.85
N SER A 127 -9.26 -4.43 -2.23
CA SER A 127 -9.08 -4.08 -3.64
C SER A 127 -9.10 -5.38 -4.44
N ALA A 128 -9.85 -5.41 -5.53
CA ALA A 128 -9.97 -6.63 -6.34
C ALA A 128 -8.61 -7.09 -6.91
N SER A 129 -7.62 -6.19 -6.94
CA SER A 129 -6.25 -6.40 -7.40
C SER A 129 -5.28 -5.40 -6.76
N LEU A 130 -3.97 -5.69 -6.86
CA LEU A 130 -2.93 -4.72 -6.50
C LEU A 130 -2.97 -3.46 -7.37
N ALA A 131 -3.29 -3.58 -8.66
CA ALA A 131 -3.46 -2.43 -9.54
C ALA A 131 -4.51 -1.45 -9.00
N GLY A 132 -5.67 -1.96 -8.58
CA GLY A 132 -6.71 -1.12 -7.97
C GLY A 132 -6.25 -0.43 -6.68
N PHE A 133 -5.48 -1.12 -5.83
CA PHE A 133 -4.91 -0.48 -4.63
C PHE A 133 -3.94 0.66 -4.96
N LEU A 134 -3.06 0.47 -5.96
CA LEU A 134 -2.12 1.52 -6.37
C LEU A 134 -2.83 2.69 -7.07
N GLU A 135 -3.90 2.42 -7.82
CA GLU A 135 -4.76 3.45 -8.42
C GLU A 135 -5.46 4.29 -7.35
N SER A 136 -6.04 3.65 -6.32
CA SER A 136 -6.64 4.34 -5.18
C SER A 136 -5.61 5.20 -4.43
N TRP A 137 -4.41 4.68 -4.20
CA TRP A 137 -3.33 5.44 -3.57
C TRP A 137 -2.93 6.64 -4.44
N GLU A 138 -2.79 6.44 -5.75
CA GLU A 138 -2.47 7.49 -6.71
C GLU A 138 -3.51 8.61 -6.71
N SER A 139 -4.80 8.26 -6.79
CA SER A 139 -5.91 9.21 -6.79
C SER A 139 -5.95 10.01 -5.49
N TRP A 140 -5.82 9.32 -4.34
CA TRP A 140 -5.78 9.99 -3.04
C TRP A 140 -4.58 10.94 -2.92
N LEU A 141 -3.41 10.57 -3.44
CA LEU A 141 -2.23 11.43 -3.47
C LEU A 141 -2.46 12.66 -4.35
N ASP A 142 -3.10 12.52 -5.51
CA ASP A 142 -3.42 13.67 -6.38
C ASP A 142 -4.32 14.69 -5.66
N ASP A 143 -5.35 14.20 -4.97
CA ASP A 143 -6.26 15.04 -4.20
C ASP A 143 -5.57 15.73 -3.01
N SER A 144 -4.63 15.03 -2.38
CA SER A 144 -4.07 15.46 -1.11
C SER A 144 -2.80 16.29 -1.22
N LEU A 145 -2.01 16.14 -2.30
CA LEU A 145 -0.81 16.96 -2.54
C LEU A 145 -1.12 18.45 -2.77
N HIS A 146 -2.38 18.78 -3.07
CA HIS A 146 -2.83 20.13 -3.38
C HIS A 146 -3.70 20.75 -2.27
N ARG A 147 -3.91 20.05 -1.15
CA ARG A 147 -4.80 20.49 -0.09
C ARG A 147 -4.14 20.36 1.28
N PRO A 148 -4.23 21.38 2.15
CA PRO A 148 -3.87 21.20 3.55
C PRO A 148 -4.79 20.13 4.18
N PRO A 149 -4.31 19.39 5.19
CA PRO A 149 -5.13 18.41 5.90
C PRO A 149 -6.42 19.07 6.41
N ALA A 150 -7.56 18.43 6.19
CA ALA A 150 -8.85 18.95 6.64
C ALA A 150 -8.99 18.95 8.17
N PHE A 151 -8.20 18.12 8.86
CA PHE A 151 -8.23 17.93 10.30
C PHE A 151 -6.83 18.07 10.92
N PRO A 152 -6.70 18.66 12.11
CA PRO A 152 -5.42 18.96 12.76
C PRO A 152 -4.63 17.72 13.22
N ASP A 153 -5.32 16.59 13.38
CA ASP A 153 -4.82 15.28 13.79
C ASP A 153 -4.32 14.43 12.61
N VAL A 154 -4.51 14.90 11.38
CA VAL A 154 -4.00 14.24 10.16
C VAL A 154 -2.58 14.71 9.89
N PRO A 155 -1.59 13.79 9.82
CA PRO A 155 -0.22 14.18 9.51
C PRO A 155 -0.13 14.79 8.10
N PRO A 156 0.74 15.79 7.89
CA PRO A 156 0.99 16.28 6.54
C PRO A 156 1.61 15.16 5.69
N ILE A 157 1.33 15.18 4.38
CA ILE A 157 1.91 14.22 3.43
C ILE A 157 3.40 14.47 3.26
N GLU A 158 3.78 15.75 3.26
CA GLU A 158 5.17 16.20 3.15
C GLU A 158 5.62 16.87 4.46
N PRO A 159 6.81 16.53 4.99
CA PRO A 159 7.76 15.54 4.47
C PRO A 159 7.25 14.08 4.59
N VAL A 160 7.77 13.19 3.75
CA VAL A 160 7.42 11.76 3.82
C VAL A 160 8.11 11.12 5.02
N THR A 161 7.31 10.84 6.04
CA THR A 161 7.71 10.18 7.30
C THR A 161 7.00 8.84 7.45
N TRP A 162 7.38 8.04 8.44
CA TRP A 162 6.65 6.80 8.74
C TRP A 162 5.17 7.03 9.07
N ALA A 163 4.87 8.10 9.82
CA ALA A 163 3.51 8.50 10.13
C ALA A 163 2.71 8.87 8.87
N SER A 164 3.33 9.62 7.95
CA SER A 164 2.65 9.98 6.71
C SER A 164 2.44 8.75 5.83
N VAL A 165 3.45 7.87 5.65
CA VAL A 165 3.29 6.61 4.89
C VAL A 165 2.16 5.75 5.45
N ALA A 166 2.08 5.57 6.77
CA ALA A 166 0.99 4.84 7.42
C ALA A 166 -0.38 5.45 7.09
N TRP A 167 -0.49 6.78 7.11
CA TRP A 167 -1.71 7.49 6.74
C TRP A 167 -2.07 7.32 5.26
N GLN A 168 -1.09 7.41 4.36
CA GLN A 168 -1.30 7.21 2.93
C GLN A 168 -1.85 5.80 2.65
N LEU A 169 -1.27 4.76 3.27
CA LEU A 169 -1.72 3.38 3.13
C LEU A 169 -3.12 3.15 3.72
N GLY A 170 -3.40 3.75 4.87
CA GLY A 170 -4.72 3.72 5.48
C GLY A 170 -5.79 4.38 4.61
N ALA A 171 -5.46 5.49 3.94
CA ALA A 171 -6.38 6.17 3.03
C ALA A 171 -6.59 5.39 1.73
N ALA A 172 -5.52 4.85 1.13
CA ALA A 172 -5.59 3.99 -0.05
C ALA A 172 -6.44 2.73 0.19
N ARG A 173 -6.44 2.21 1.43
CA ARG A 173 -7.32 1.10 1.84
C ARG A 173 -8.81 1.47 1.85
N VAL A 174 -9.17 2.74 2.03
CA VAL A 174 -10.58 3.20 2.18
C VAL A 174 -11.15 3.79 0.89
N TYR A 175 -10.32 4.39 0.04
CA TYR A 175 -10.74 4.93 -1.26
C TYR A 175 -10.95 3.77 -2.26
N GLU A 176 -12.21 3.34 -2.44
CA GLU A 176 -12.72 2.47 -3.53
C GLU A 176 -13.97 3.10 -4.16
#